data_AF-A0A2E1U5K7-F1
#
_entry.id   AF-A0A2E1U5K7-F1
#
_cell.length_a   1.000
_cell.length_b   1.000
_cell.length_c   1.000
_cell.angle_alpha   90.00
_cell.angle_beta   90.00
_cell.angle_gamma   90.00
#
_symmetry.space_group_name_H-M   'P 1'
#
loop_
_entity.id
_entity.type
_entity.pdbx_description
1 polymer ?
#
loop_
_entity_poly.entity_id
_entity_poly.type
_entity_poly.pdbx_seq_one_letter_code
_entity_poly.pdbx_strand_id
1 'polypeptide(L)'
;MPAFFAAIALLFATGPSNPAKAPVELASTQWRVVLDGVMGGLSRGTLTESNTGLRFRGDLSLENNGGFAWARTRQLNLGQNFDGFEIEVLGDGRTWDFMIDSSRRRMMAGGYRTRFQTKKGVRTTHRLPLSGFEAVSFGRVLARGDLQASDCAGLGVLIGDKKEAEFDLTLIKISTYANSPTATQPGNRTAEQSILLQAIEMGVPRYNDGDHAGCADLYELAISSVLMMGNLPEEIRSETRQDFRGAMGMNSDQDRAWAHRRNIDRLLEQRLEPTSR
;
A
#
# COMPACT_ATOMS: atom_id res chain seq x y z
N MET A 1 -49.58 3.58 -48.48
CA MET A 1 -48.68 4.29 -47.55
C MET A 1 -48.33 3.33 -46.41
N PRO A 2 -47.17 2.65 -46.41
CA PRO A 2 -46.78 1.79 -45.30
C PRO A 2 -45.95 2.59 -44.28
N ALA A 3 -46.31 2.47 -43.00
CA ALA A 3 -45.65 3.12 -41.89
C ALA A 3 -44.31 2.42 -41.58
N PHE A 4 -43.23 3.21 -41.51
CA PHE A 4 -41.91 2.79 -41.06
C PHE A 4 -41.92 2.56 -39.54
N PHE A 5 -41.56 1.35 -39.10
CA PHE A 5 -41.13 1.11 -37.72
C PHE A 5 -39.65 1.48 -37.59
N ALA A 6 -39.35 2.56 -36.87
CA ALA A 6 -37.98 2.91 -36.49
C ALA A 6 -37.57 2.10 -35.24
N ALA A 7 -36.61 1.20 -35.41
CA ALA A 7 -35.95 0.52 -34.29
C ALA A 7 -35.07 1.53 -33.54
N ILE A 8 -35.40 1.81 -32.29
CA ILE A 8 -34.56 2.61 -31.39
C ILE A 8 -33.40 1.72 -30.95
N ALA A 9 -32.23 1.92 -31.54
CA ALA A 9 -30.98 1.38 -31.04
C ALA A 9 -30.63 2.12 -29.74
N LEU A 10 -30.72 1.44 -28.59
CA LEU A 10 -30.11 1.92 -27.35
C LEU A 10 -28.59 1.93 -27.54
N LEU A 11 -28.04 3.10 -27.84
CA LEU A 11 -26.63 3.38 -27.65
C LEU A 11 -26.34 3.36 -26.15
N PHE A 12 -25.65 2.32 -25.68
CA PHE A 12 -24.97 2.38 -24.40
C PHE A 12 -23.87 3.44 -24.51
N ALA A 13 -24.14 4.63 -23.99
CA ALA A 13 -23.10 5.62 -23.77
C ALA A 13 -22.09 5.04 -22.76
N THR A 14 -20.91 4.66 -23.23
CA THR A 14 -19.76 4.41 -22.36
C THR A 14 -19.42 5.74 -21.70
N GLY A 15 -19.90 5.92 -20.47
CA GLY A 15 -19.50 7.06 -19.64
C GLY A 15 -17.97 7.07 -19.47
N PRO A 16 -17.35 8.25 -19.24
CA PRO A 16 -15.91 8.32 -19.03
C PRO A 16 -15.50 7.39 -17.90
N SER A 17 -14.55 6.51 -18.18
CA SER A 17 -13.99 5.57 -17.21
C SER A 17 -13.48 6.36 -16.01
N ASN A 18 -13.91 5.97 -14.81
CA ASN A 18 -13.38 6.55 -13.58
C ASN A 18 -11.89 6.12 -13.45
N PRO A 19 -10.91 7.03 -13.60
CA PRO A 19 -9.49 6.65 -13.59
C PRO A 19 -9.02 6.16 -12.22
N ALA A 20 -9.85 6.35 -11.18
CA ALA A 20 -9.61 5.87 -9.82
C ALA A 20 -9.64 4.35 -9.68
N LYS A 21 -10.17 3.59 -10.65
CA LYS A 21 -10.20 2.11 -10.62
C LYS A 21 -9.84 1.54 -11.98
N ALA A 22 -8.58 1.66 -12.37
CA ALA A 22 -8.07 1.02 -13.57
C ALA A 22 -7.81 -0.47 -13.27
N PRO A 23 -8.52 -1.41 -13.91
CA PRO A 23 -8.18 -2.83 -13.83
C PRO A 23 -6.86 -3.08 -14.58
N VAL A 24 -6.08 -4.03 -14.10
CA VAL A 24 -4.88 -4.50 -14.80
C VAL A 24 -5.18 -5.83 -15.46
N GLU A 25 -4.84 -5.95 -16.74
CA GLU A 25 -5.05 -7.15 -17.51
C GLU A 25 -4.14 -8.30 -17.05
N LEU A 26 -4.74 -9.47 -16.86
CA LEU A 26 -4.06 -10.67 -16.38
C LEU A 26 -3.80 -11.68 -17.51
N ALA A 27 -3.85 -11.26 -18.77
CA ALA A 27 -3.45 -12.08 -19.90
C ALA A 27 -1.94 -12.36 -19.84
N SER A 28 -1.54 -13.63 -19.85
CA SER A 28 -0.15 -14.09 -19.77
C SER A 28 0.74 -13.49 -20.85
N THR A 29 0.18 -13.09 -21.99
CA THR A 29 0.90 -12.37 -23.06
C THR A 29 1.46 -11.02 -22.60
N GLN A 30 0.83 -10.36 -21.62
CA GLN A 30 1.30 -9.11 -21.02
C GLN A 30 2.36 -9.34 -19.93
N TRP A 31 2.53 -10.58 -19.49
CA TRP A 31 3.40 -10.97 -18.39
C TRP A 31 4.63 -11.75 -18.90
N ARG A 32 5.66 -11.78 -18.07
CA ARG A 32 6.85 -12.60 -18.26
C ARG A 32 7.34 -13.12 -16.91
N VAL A 33 8.01 -14.26 -16.95
CA VAL A 33 8.69 -14.83 -15.80
C VAL A 33 10.17 -14.43 -15.85
N VAL A 34 10.70 -13.98 -14.73
CA VAL A 34 12.12 -13.72 -14.50
C VAL A 34 12.57 -14.62 -13.35
N LEU A 35 13.63 -15.38 -13.56
CA LEU A 35 14.18 -16.36 -12.64
C LEU A 35 15.63 -15.98 -12.27
N ASP A 36 16.19 -16.72 -11.31
CA ASP A 36 17.53 -16.55 -10.76
C ASP A 36 18.67 -17.15 -11.59
N GLY A 37 18.40 -17.57 -12.82
CA GLY A 37 19.35 -18.28 -13.69
C GLY A 37 20.60 -17.49 -14.10
N VAL A 38 20.66 -16.17 -13.90
CA VAL A 38 21.84 -15.35 -14.29
C VAL A 38 23.12 -15.83 -13.63
N MET A 39 23.05 -16.28 -12.37
CA MET A 39 24.17 -16.84 -11.62
C MET A 39 24.15 -18.38 -11.56
N GLY A 40 23.33 -19.04 -12.40
CA GLY A 40 23.13 -20.48 -12.40
C GLY A 40 22.06 -20.97 -11.42
N GLY A 41 21.23 -20.08 -10.86
CA GLY A 41 20.10 -20.46 -10.03
C GLY A 41 19.16 -21.43 -10.74
N LEU A 42 18.56 -22.32 -9.96
CA LEU A 42 17.77 -23.45 -10.46
C LEU A 42 16.27 -23.30 -10.18
N SER A 43 15.81 -22.11 -9.77
CA SER A 43 14.38 -21.89 -9.54
C SER A 43 13.60 -21.99 -10.85
N ARG A 44 12.40 -22.55 -10.79
CA ARG A 44 11.50 -22.70 -11.93
C ARG A 44 10.20 -21.95 -11.66
N GLY A 45 9.56 -21.49 -12.73
CA GLY A 45 8.28 -20.79 -12.64
C GLY A 45 7.56 -20.76 -13.97
N THR A 46 6.25 -20.91 -13.94
CA THR A 46 5.40 -20.88 -15.13
C THR A 46 4.13 -20.08 -14.86
N LEU A 47 3.69 -19.33 -15.86
CA LEU A 47 2.43 -18.62 -15.86
C LEU A 47 1.40 -19.40 -16.68
N THR A 48 0.19 -19.53 -16.13
CA THR A 48 -0.92 -20.20 -16.82
C THR A 48 -2.20 -19.40 -16.60
N GLU A 49 -2.86 -19.05 -17.70
CA GLU A 49 -4.18 -18.42 -17.65
C GLU A 49 -5.26 -19.45 -17.31
N SER A 50 -6.27 -19.01 -16.58
CA SER A 50 -7.46 -19.80 -16.28
C SER A 50 -8.66 -18.88 -16.13
N ASN A 51 -9.87 -19.45 -16.08
CA ASN A 51 -11.09 -18.69 -15.80
C ASN A 51 -11.09 -18.02 -14.43
N THR A 52 -10.21 -18.44 -13.50
CA THR A 52 -10.08 -17.86 -12.16
C THR A 52 -9.10 -16.69 -12.12
N GLY A 53 -8.21 -16.59 -13.10
CA GLY A 53 -7.13 -15.60 -13.13
C GLY A 53 -5.81 -16.18 -13.63
N LEU A 54 -4.73 -15.43 -13.40
CA LEU A 54 -3.37 -15.78 -13.83
C LEU A 54 -2.64 -16.51 -12.71
N ARG A 55 -2.34 -17.79 -12.92
CA ARG A 55 -1.63 -18.64 -11.95
C ARG A 55 -0.14 -18.61 -12.20
N PHE A 56 0.63 -18.33 -11.16
CA PHE A 56 2.08 -18.40 -11.14
C PHE A 56 2.52 -19.50 -10.16
N ARG A 57 3.11 -20.57 -10.71
CA ARG A 57 3.54 -21.75 -9.94
C ARG A 57 4.94 -22.17 -10.33
N GLY A 58 5.67 -22.75 -9.38
CA GLY A 58 6.96 -23.38 -9.62
C GLY A 58 7.59 -23.83 -8.31
N ASP A 59 8.91 -23.90 -8.31
CA ASP A 59 9.75 -24.31 -7.20
C ASP A 59 10.94 -23.37 -7.08
N LEU A 60 11.22 -22.93 -5.85
CA LEU A 60 12.43 -22.19 -5.54
C LEU A 60 13.53 -23.15 -5.15
N SER A 61 14.74 -22.92 -5.66
CA SER A 61 15.96 -23.55 -5.18
C SER A 61 16.95 -22.49 -4.69
N LEU A 62 17.66 -22.79 -3.60
CA LEU A 62 18.70 -21.92 -3.06
C LEU A 62 20.09 -22.23 -3.64
N GLU A 63 20.19 -23.25 -4.49
CA GLU A 63 21.44 -23.61 -5.17
C GLU A 63 21.94 -22.46 -6.05
N ASN A 64 23.27 -22.36 -6.18
CA ASN A 64 23.96 -21.36 -6.99
C ASN A 64 23.60 -19.89 -6.66
N ASN A 65 23.31 -19.62 -5.38
CA ASN A 65 22.85 -18.31 -4.90
C ASN A 65 21.51 -17.87 -5.50
N GLY A 66 20.67 -18.85 -5.85
CA GLY A 66 19.30 -18.63 -6.30
C GLY A 66 18.35 -18.26 -5.17
N GLY A 67 17.07 -18.51 -5.41
CA GLY A 67 15.99 -18.39 -4.45
C GLY A 67 14.99 -17.30 -4.79
N PHE A 68 14.79 -16.97 -6.08
CA PHE A 68 13.67 -16.10 -6.46
C PHE A 68 13.00 -16.50 -7.77
N ALA A 69 11.70 -16.20 -7.85
CA ALA A 69 10.92 -16.23 -9.07
C ALA A 69 10.00 -15.02 -9.13
N TRP A 70 9.98 -14.33 -10.27
CA TRP A 70 9.25 -13.07 -10.43
C TRP A 70 8.38 -13.10 -11.69
N ALA A 71 7.06 -13.04 -11.50
CA ALA A 71 6.11 -12.78 -12.57
C ALA A 71 5.84 -11.28 -12.65
N ARG A 72 6.06 -10.67 -13.81
CA ARG A 72 5.89 -9.21 -14.00
C ARG A 72 5.37 -8.85 -15.37
N THR A 73 4.68 -7.73 -15.44
CA THR A 73 4.25 -7.14 -16.71
C THR A 73 5.44 -6.61 -17.51
N ARG A 74 5.27 -6.50 -18.84
CA ARG A 74 6.26 -5.86 -19.72
C ARG A 74 6.27 -4.33 -19.54
N GLN A 75 5.12 -3.70 -19.80
CA GLN A 75 4.85 -2.29 -19.59
C GLN A 75 3.36 -2.12 -19.30
N LEU A 76 3.00 -1.15 -18.48
CA LEU A 76 1.63 -0.77 -18.19
C LEU A 76 1.49 0.75 -18.22
N ASN A 77 0.28 1.20 -18.57
CA ASN A 77 -0.15 2.58 -18.38
C ASN A 77 -1.34 2.58 -17.42
N LEU A 78 -1.09 2.96 -16.16
CA LEU A 78 -2.05 2.88 -15.06
C LEU A 78 -2.73 4.23 -14.76
N GLY A 79 -2.45 5.23 -15.58
CA GLY A 79 -2.82 6.62 -15.29
C GLY A 79 -1.93 7.25 -14.21
N GLN A 80 -2.28 8.47 -13.80
CA GLN A 80 -1.47 9.26 -12.87
C GLN A 80 -2.19 9.55 -11.54
N ASN A 81 -3.45 9.13 -11.40
CA ASN A 81 -4.33 9.56 -10.31
C ASN A 81 -4.87 8.35 -9.52
N PHE A 82 -4.03 7.78 -8.66
CA PHE A 82 -4.41 6.71 -7.73
C PHE A 82 -3.50 6.72 -6.50
N ASP A 83 -3.97 6.15 -5.40
CA ASP A 83 -3.28 6.13 -4.10
C ASP A 83 -2.73 4.75 -3.74
N GLY A 84 -3.11 3.72 -4.48
CA GLY A 84 -2.59 2.38 -4.28
C GLY A 84 -3.21 1.33 -5.19
N PHE A 85 -2.88 0.08 -4.87
CA PHE A 85 -3.39 -1.10 -5.54
C PHE A 85 -4.26 -1.92 -4.60
N GLU A 86 -5.33 -2.48 -5.13
CA GLU A 86 -6.05 -3.58 -4.51
C GLU A 86 -5.80 -4.84 -5.34
N ILE A 87 -5.34 -5.89 -4.67
CA ILE A 87 -5.12 -7.19 -5.29
C ILE A 87 -5.98 -8.24 -4.61
N GLU A 88 -6.47 -9.17 -5.41
CA GLU A 88 -7.18 -10.35 -4.96
C GLU A 88 -6.44 -11.58 -5.45
N VAL A 89 -6.17 -12.51 -4.53
CA VAL A 89 -5.32 -13.67 -4.80
C VAL A 89 -5.88 -14.93 -4.15
N LEU A 90 -5.58 -16.09 -4.73
CA LEU A 90 -5.64 -17.39 -4.07
C LEU A 90 -4.20 -17.83 -3.79
N GLY A 91 -3.82 -17.95 -2.52
CA GLY A 91 -2.43 -18.13 -2.13
C GLY A 91 -2.06 -19.50 -1.57
N ASP A 92 -0.75 -19.71 -1.43
CA ASP A 92 -0.08 -20.93 -0.97
C ASP A 92 0.30 -20.90 0.52
N GLY A 93 0.10 -19.77 1.20
CA GLY A 93 0.54 -19.56 2.59
C GLY A 93 1.92 -18.93 2.70
N ARG A 94 2.55 -18.53 1.60
CA ARG A 94 3.85 -17.83 1.61
C ARG A 94 3.68 -16.32 1.67
N THR A 95 4.77 -15.65 2.02
CA THR A 95 4.90 -14.19 1.94
C THR A 95 5.38 -13.83 0.54
N TRP A 96 4.67 -12.90 -0.11
CA TRP A 96 4.96 -12.45 -1.46
C TRP A 96 5.31 -10.97 -1.47
N ASP A 97 6.22 -10.60 -2.37
CA ASP A 97 6.58 -9.22 -2.65
C ASP A 97 5.71 -8.75 -3.83
N PHE A 98 4.90 -7.70 -3.64
CA PHE A 98 4.26 -6.98 -4.74
C PHE A 98 5.20 -5.87 -5.20
N MET A 99 5.60 -5.96 -6.47
CA MET A 99 6.69 -5.17 -7.04
C MET A 99 6.16 -4.19 -8.08
N ILE A 100 6.69 -2.97 -8.09
CA ILE A 100 6.44 -1.94 -9.10
C ILE A 100 7.74 -1.60 -9.81
N ASP A 101 7.69 -1.63 -11.14
CA ASP A 101 8.73 -1.07 -12.00
C ASP A 101 8.50 0.43 -12.16
N SER A 102 9.50 1.23 -11.81
CA SER A 102 9.41 2.68 -11.87
C SER A 102 9.97 3.25 -13.18
N SER A 103 9.22 4.16 -13.81
CA SER A 103 9.70 4.97 -14.94
C SER A 103 10.76 5.99 -14.50
N ARG A 104 10.62 6.56 -13.30
CA ARG A 104 11.53 7.58 -12.75
C ARG A 104 12.88 7.02 -12.34
N ARG A 105 12.92 5.80 -11.79
CA ARG A 105 14.16 5.15 -11.34
C ARG A 105 14.23 3.73 -11.85
N ARG A 106 15.12 3.50 -12.82
CA ARG A 106 15.47 2.16 -13.26
C ARG A 106 16.39 1.51 -12.22
N MET A 107 15.84 0.59 -11.44
CA MET A 107 16.58 -0.12 -10.41
C MET A 107 17.21 -1.38 -11.00
N MET A 108 18.48 -1.62 -10.68
CA MET A 108 19.13 -2.89 -11.03
C MET A 108 18.64 -3.98 -10.06
N ALA A 109 18.23 -5.13 -10.61
CA ALA A 109 17.78 -6.29 -9.83
C ALA A 109 16.83 -5.90 -8.67
N GLY A 110 15.83 -5.06 -8.98
CA GLY A 110 15.01 -4.41 -7.97
C GLY A 110 13.87 -3.59 -8.56
N GLY A 111 13.18 -2.88 -7.68
CA GLY A 111 11.97 -2.10 -7.95
C GLY A 111 11.41 -1.54 -6.65
N TYR A 112 10.21 -0.98 -6.70
CA TYR A 112 9.50 -0.64 -5.47
C TYR A 112 8.75 -1.86 -4.97
N ARG A 113 8.85 -2.14 -3.67
CA ARG A 113 8.29 -3.34 -3.06
C ARG A 113 7.36 -2.99 -1.92
N THR A 114 6.26 -3.73 -1.81
CA THR A 114 5.57 -3.97 -0.55
C THR A 114 5.33 -5.48 -0.37
N ARG A 115 5.04 -5.93 0.85
CA ARG A 115 4.85 -7.37 1.15
C ARG A 115 3.41 -7.68 1.53
N PHE A 116 2.94 -8.85 1.15
CA PHE A 116 1.67 -9.38 1.62
C PHE A 116 1.78 -10.86 1.97
N GLN A 117 1.09 -11.27 3.04
CA GLN A 117 1.06 -12.65 3.51
C GLN A 117 -0.21 -13.33 2.99
N THR A 118 -0.05 -14.50 2.37
CA THR A 118 -1.19 -15.30 1.91
C THR A 118 -1.59 -16.38 2.93
N LYS A 119 -2.77 -16.99 2.73
CA LYS A 119 -3.21 -18.18 3.46
C LYS A 119 -3.43 -19.31 2.45
N LYS A 120 -2.91 -20.50 2.75
CA LYS A 120 -2.94 -21.65 1.84
C LYS A 120 -4.37 -22.03 1.47
N GLY A 121 -4.68 -22.02 0.17
CA GLY A 121 -5.99 -22.39 -0.37
C GLY A 121 -7.09 -21.37 -0.08
N VAL A 122 -6.75 -20.17 0.41
CA VAL A 122 -7.73 -19.14 0.76
C VAL A 122 -7.61 -17.96 -0.20
N ARG A 123 -8.77 -17.48 -0.65
CA ARG A 123 -8.90 -16.24 -1.42
C ARG A 123 -8.81 -15.05 -0.47
N THR A 124 -7.88 -14.13 -0.71
CA THR A 124 -7.65 -12.94 0.12
C THR A 124 -7.53 -11.68 -0.73
N THR A 125 -7.98 -10.56 -0.16
CA THR A 125 -7.84 -9.23 -0.76
C THR A 125 -6.83 -8.42 0.05
N HIS A 126 -5.89 -7.78 -0.63
CA HIS A 126 -4.85 -6.95 -0.01
C HIS A 126 -4.89 -5.54 -0.61
N ARG A 127 -4.87 -4.54 0.28
CA ARG A 127 -4.82 -3.13 -0.08
C ARG A 127 -3.41 -2.60 0.15
N LEU A 128 -2.80 -2.07 -0.90
CA LEU A 128 -1.39 -1.76 -1.00
C LEU A 128 -1.22 -0.26 -1.33
N PRO A 129 -1.16 0.63 -0.32
CA PRO A 129 -0.98 2.06 -0.55
C PRO A 129 0.41 2.35 -1.12
N LEU A 130 0.51 3.33 -2.03
CA LEU A 130 1.80 3.74 -2.64
C LEU A 130 2.83 4.19 -1.59
N SER A 131 2.37 4.83 -0.50
CA SER A 131 3.21 5.23 0.63
C SER A 131 3.83 4.05 1.39
N GLY A 132 3.27 2.85 1.25
CA GLY A 132 3.77 1.61 1.86
C GLY A 132 4.84 0.89 1.03
N PHE A 133 5.29 1.47 -0.08
CA PHE A 133 6.32 0.88 -0.93
C PHE A 133 7.72 1.37 -0.55
N GLU A 134 8.68 0.46 -0.66
CA GLU A 134 10.11 0.71 -0.44
C GLU A 134 10.86 0.53 -1.75
N ALA A 135 11.70 1.48 -2.13
CA ALA A 135 12.61 1.31 -3.26
C ALA A 135 13.72 0.33 -2.87
N VAL A 136 13.84 -0.80 -3.58
CA VAL A 136 14.85 -1.82 -3.31
C VAL A 136 15.74 -2.14 -4.51
N SER A 137 17.02 -2.37 -4.25
CA SER A 137 18.02 -2.78 -5.25
C SER A 137 18.93 -3.83 -4.63
N PHE A 138 19.09 -5.00 -5.28
CA PHE A 138 19.83 -6.14 -4.73
C PHE A 138 19.43 -6.49 -3.28
N GLY A 139 18.13 -6.40 -2.98
CA GLY A 139 17.57 -6.65 -1.64
C GLY A 139 17.77 -5.52 -0.62
N ARG A 140 18.59 -4.50 -0.92
CA ARG A 140 18.85 -3.35 -0.04
C ARG A 140 17.81 -2.25 -0.25
N VAL A 141 17.27 -1.72 0.84
CA VAL A 141 16.35 -0.58 0.83
C VAL A 141 17.13 0.70 0.54
N LEU A 142 16.66 1.49 -0.41
CA LEU A 142 17.24 2.78 -0.81
C LEU A 142 16.39 3.98 -0.39
N ALA A 143 15.06 3.82 -0.38
CA ALA A 143 14.10 4.84 0.01
C ALA A 143 12.78 4.19 0.43
N ARG A 144 11.94 4.92 1.17
CA ARG A 144 10.64 4.44 1.68
C ARG A 144 9.57 5.50 1.41
N GLY A 145 8.40 5.08 0.96
CA GLY A 145 7.21 5.93 0.83
C GLY A 145 7.29 7.02 -0.22
N ASP A 146 8.22 6.93 -1.17
CA ASP A 146 8.45 7.95 -2.20
C ASP A 146 7.98 7.51 -3.61
N LEU A 147 7.17 6.46 -3.70
CA LEU A 147 6.55 6.02 -4.95
C LEU A 147 5.33 6.88 -5.28
N GLN A 148 5.28 7.43 -6.49
CA GLN A 148 4.12 8.17 -7.00
C GLN A 148 3.38 7.37 -8.07
N ALA A 149 2.10 7.69 -8.28
CA ALA A 149 1.29 7.04 -9.31
C ALA A 149 1.89 7.20 -10.72
N SER A 150 2.40 8.40 -11.04
CA SER A 150 3.09 8.71 -12.29
C SER A 150 4.40 7.92 -12.50
N ASP A 151 4.98 7.37 -11.43
CA ASP A 151 6.18 6.55 -11.51
C ASP A 151 5.86 5.11 -11.95
N CYS A 152 4.62 4.64 -11.82
CA CYS A 152 4.27 3.24 -11.99
C CYS A 152 4.18 2.83 -13.47
N ALA A 153 5.22 2.14 -13.97
CA ALA A 153 5.33 1.73 -15.38
C ALA A 153 5.15 0.23 -15.62
N GLY A 154 5.11 -0.56 -14.55
CA GLY A 154 4.89 -1.99 -14.58
C GLY A 154 4.71 -2.53 -13.17
N LEU A 155 4.18 -3.74 -13.04
CA LEU A 155 3.98 -4.39 -11.76
C LEU A 155 4.23 -5.90 -11.83
N GLY A 156 4.32 -6.54 -10.68
CA GLY A 156 4.43 -7.98 -10.61
C GLY A 156 4.38 -8.53 -9.19
N VAL A 157 4.51 -9.84 -9.08
CA VAL A 157 4.63 -10.59 -7.83
C VAL A 157 5.91 -11.40 -7.84
N LEU A 158 6.68 -11.26 -6.77
CA LEU A 158 7.96 -11.93 -6.58
C LEU A 158 7.87 -12.80 -5.33
N ILE A 159 8.33 -14.04 -5.45
CA ILE A 159 8.61 -14.91 -4.31
C ILE A 159 10.13 -15.01 -4.16
N GLY A 160 10.61 -14.72 -2.96
CA GLY A 160 12.03 -14.64 -2.63
C GLY A 160 12.27 -14.77 -1.12
N ASP A 161 11.42 -15.57 -0.46
CA ASP A 161 11.35 -15.72 1.00
C ASP A 161 12.43 -16.64 1.59
N LYS A 162 13.40 -17.06 0.76
CA LYS A 162 14.48 -17.99 1.09
C LYS A 162 14.02 -19.37 1.57
N LYS A 163 12.84 -19.82 1.14
CA LYS A 163 12.37 -21.20 1.39
C LYS A 163 12.45 -22.03 0.11
N GLU A 164 13.27 -23.07 0.14
CA GLU A 164 13.40 -24.06 -0.95
C GLU A 164 12.17 -24.98 -0.95
N ALA A 165 11.17 -24.60 -1.73
CA ALA A 165 9.87 -25.26 -1.79
C ALA A 165 9.06 -24.81 -3.00
N GLU A 166 8.02 -25.57 -3.32
CA GLU A 166 6.99 -25.16 -4.28
C GLU A 166 6.30 -23.86 -3.84
N PHE A 167 5.93 -23.05 -4.82
CA PHE A 167 5.08 -21.88 -4.64
C PHE A 167 3.91 -21.94 -5.64
N ASP A 168 2.77 -21.37 -5.25
CA ASP A 168 1.56 -21.38 -6.07
C ASP A 168 0.65 -20.20 -5.70
N LEU A 169 0.62 -19.19 -6.57
CA LEU A 169 -0.19 -18.00 -6.39
C LEU A 169 -1.07 -17.79 -7.62
N THR A 170 -2.38 -17.70 -7.43
CA THR A 170 -3.28 -17.22 -8.49
C THR A 170 -3.64 -15.77 -8.26
N LEU A 171 -3.27 -14.90 -9.20
CA LEU A 171 -3.76 -13.53 -9.27
C LEU A 171 -5.16 -13.55 -9.87
N ILE A 172 -6.16 -13.14 -9.08
CA ILE A 172 -7.57 -13.13 -9.50
C ILE A 172 -7.93 -11.75 -10.04
N LYS A 173 -7.50 -10.71 -9.34
CA LYS A 173 -7.77 -9.31 -9.72
C LYS A 173 -6.65 -8.40 -9.26
N ILE A 174 -6.33 -7.42 -10.09
CA ILE A 174 -5.49 -6.28 -9.73
C ILE A 174 -6.21 -5.03 -10.24
N SER A 175 -6.37 -4.04 -9.38
CA SER A 175 -6.90 -2.74 -9.77
C SER A 175 -6.22 -1.63 -8.98
N THR A 176 -6.09 -0.45 -9.59
CA THR A 176 -5.79 0.75 -8.82
C THR A 176 -6.98 1.16 -7.96
N TYR A 177 -6.72 1.88 -6.88
CA TYR A 177 -7.73 2.67 -6.20
C TYR A 177 -7.20 4.09 -6.05
N ALA A 178 -8.02 5.09 -6.32
CA ALA A 178 -7.88 6.37 -5.65
C ALA A 178 -8.70 6.29 -4.37
N ASN A 179 -8.12 6.72 -3.26
CA ASN A 179 -8.95 7.36 -2.27
C ASN A 179 -9.58 8.53 -3.03
N SER A 180 -10.91 8.59 -3.10
CA SER A 180 -11.51 9.89 -3.41
C SER A 180 -10.83 10.91 -2.49
N PRO A 181 -10.43 12.12 -2.96
CA PRO A 181 -9.96 13.15 -2.04
C PRO A 181 -11.03 13.18 -0.98
N THR A 182 -10.69 12.75 0.24
CA THR A 182 -11.65 12.24 1.19
C THR A 182 -12.83 13.21 1.21
N ALA A 183 -13.92 12.84 0.52
CA ALA A 183 -15.22 13.16 1.02
C ALA A 183 -15.16 12.43 2.34
N THR A 184 -14.82 13.20 3.38
CA THR A 184 -15.16 12.95 4.76
C THR A 184 -16.39 12.07 4.72
N GLN A 185 -16.23 10.76 4.91
CA GLN A 185 -17.41 9.99 5.25
C GLN A 185 -17.86 10.63 6.56
N PRO A 186 -19.07 11.20 6.60
CA PRO A 186 -19.59 11.88 7.77
C PRO A 186 -19.97 10.81 8.79
N GLY A 187 -18.95 10.20 9.38
CA GLY A 187 -18.96 9.67 10.72
C GLY A 187 -18.15 10.61 11.59
N ASN A 188 -18.59 11.88 11.65
CA ASN A 188 -18.23 12.85 12.68
C ASN A 188 -16.71 13.03 12.99
N ARG A 189 -15.83 13.05 11.97
CA ARG A 189 -14.39 13.31 12.19
C ARG A 189 -14.00 14.75 11.89
N THR A 190 -13.29 15.40 12.81
CA THR A 190 -12.82 16.79 12.65
C THR A 190 -11.47 16.86 11.92
N ALA A 191 -11.05 18.07 11.51
CA ALA A 191 -9.75 18.30 10.88
C ALA A 191 -8.60 17.89 11.81
N GLU A 192 -8.74 18.15 13.12
CA GLU A 192 -7.77 17.77 14.14
C GLU A 192 -7.62 16.25 14.22
N GLN A 193 -8.75 15.52 14.26
CA GLN A 193 -8.72 14.05 14.29
C GLN A 193 -8.06 13.46 13.04
N SER A 194 -8.24 14.11 11.89
CA SER A 194 -7.62 13.66 10.63
C SER A 194 -6.10 13.80 10.67
N ILE A 195 -5.59 14.93 11.17
CA ILE A 195 -4.15 15.18 11.37
C ILE A 195 -3.56 14.16 12.35
N LEU A 196 -4.25 13.93 13.48
CA LEU A 196 -3.81 13.02 14.54
C LEU A 196 -3.77 11.55 14.08
N LEU A 197 -4.83 11.08 13.40
CA LEU A 197 -4.89 9.72 12.88
C LEU A 197 -3.85 9.48 11.78
N GLN A 198 -3.61 10.47 10.92
CA GLN A 198 -2.55 10.37 9.90
C GLN A 198 -1.16 10.25 10.52
N ALA A 199 -0.92 10.99 11.61
CA ALA A 199 0.34 10.89 12.34
C ALA A 199 0.55 9.49 12.93
N ILE A 200 -0.51 8.88 13.49
CA ILE A 200 -0.50 7.50 13.98
C ILE A 200 -0.15 6.51 12.86
N GLU A 201 -0.81 6.63 11.71
CA GLU A 201 -0.61 5.73 10.57
C GLU A 201 0.83 5.74 10.08
N MET A 202 1.48 6.91 10.06
CA MET A 202 2.88 7.06 9.65
C MET A 202 3.89 6.78 10.77
N GLY A 203 3.54 7.04 12.03
CA GLY A 203 4.43 6.94 13.18
C GLY A 203 4.60 5.51 13.71
N VAL A 204 3.52 4.71 13.75
CA VAL A 204 3.55 3.33 14.28
C VAL A 204 4.57 2.44 13.55
N PRO A 205 4.62 2.42 12.20
CA PRO A 205 5.63 1.63 11.49
C PRO A 205 7.07 2.04 11.85
N ARG A 206 7.35 3.35 11.94
CA ARG A 206 8.67 3.86 12.32
C ARG A 206 9.08 3.41 13.71
N TYR A 207 8.17 3.50 14.67
CA TYR A 207 8.43 3.03 16.03
C TYR A 207 8.76 1.53 16.05
N ASN A 208 7.98 0.71 15.34
CA ASN A 208 8.18 -0.74 15.27
C ASN A 208 9.50 -1.11 14.58
N ASP A 209 9.97 -0.26 13.65
CA ASP A 209 11.27 -0.41 12.97
C ASP A 209 12.47 0.11 13.81
N GLY A 210 12.22 0.61 15.03
CA GLY A 210 13.26 1.16 15.92
C GLY A 210 13.60 2.64 15.66
N ASP A 211 12.95 3.28 14.69
CA ASP A 211 13.05 4.73 14.45
C ASP A 211 12.13 5.50 15.43
N HIS A 212 12.49 5.46 16.71
CA HIS A 212 11.73 6.12 17.78
C HIS A 212 11.77 7.65 17.65
N ALA A 213 12.90 8.21 17.24
CA ALA A 213 13.06 9.64 17.00
C ALA A 213 12.13 10.12 15.88
N GLY A 214 12.13 9.46 14.71
CA GLY A 214 11.24 9.81 13.62
C GLY A 214 9.75 9.59 13.93
N CYS A 215 9.41 8.62 14.77
CA CYS A 215 8.05 8.48 15.30
C CYS A 215 7.66 9.69 16.18
N ALA A 216 8.53 10.07 17.13
CA ALA A 216 8.29 11.20 18.01
C ALA A 216 8.11 12.50 17.22
N ASP A 217 8.97 12.79 16.24
CA ASP A 217 8.91 14.00 15.41
C ASP A 217 7.59 14.11 14.63
N LEU A 218 7.05 12.99 14.12
CA LEU A 218 5.77 12.96 13.43
C LEU A 218 4.60 13.28 14.38
N TYR A 219 4.62 12.71 15.59
CA TYR A 219 3.61 13.01 16.59
C TYR A 219 3.73 14.45 17.07
N GLU A 220 4.94 14.98 17.20
CA GLU A 220 5.18 16.37 17.60
C GLU A 220 4.62 17.35 16.61
N LEU A 221 4.91 17.14 15.32
CA LEU A 221 4.40 17.96 14.24
C LEU A 221 2.86 17.97 14.22
N ALA A 222 2.24 16.80 14.43
CA ALA A 222 0.79 16.67 14.46
C ALA A 222 0.16 17.40 15.65
N ILE A 223 0.66 17.17 16.86
CA ILE A 223 0.15 17.84 18.08
C ILE A 223 0.35 19.35 17.98
N SER A 224 1.52 19.81 17.51
CA SER A 224 1.80 21.23 17.32
C SER A 224 0.84 21.87 16.32
N SER A 225 0.59 21.20 15.19
CA SER A 225 -0.37 21.66 14.17
C SER A 225 -1.78 21.82 14.73
N VAL A 226 -2.22 20.84 15.54
CA VAL A 226 -3.53 20.89 16.22
C VAL A 226 -3.58 21.98 17.29
N LEU A 227 -2.52 22.20 18.07
CA LEU A 227 -2.48 23.27 19.06
C LEU A 227 -2.51 24.67 18.43
N MET A 228 -1.90 24.82 17.25
CA MET A 228 -1.83 26.09 16.52
C MET A 228 -3.10 26.39 15.72
N MET A 229 -3.62 25.41 14.98
CA MET A 229 -4.68 25.62 13.98
C MET A 229 -6.00 24.92 14.34
N GLY A 230 -6.00 24.02 15.32
CA GLY A 230 -7.16 23.23 15.70
C GLY A 230 -8.19 24.00 16.53
N ASN A 231 -9.45 23.63 16.38
CA ASN A 231 -10.59 24.10 17.15
C ASN A 231 -10.80 23.25 18.42
N LEU A 232 -9.85 23.39 19.35
CA LEU A 232 -9.90 22.76 20.67
C LEU A 232 -10.49 23.72 21.73
N PRO A 233 -11.37 23.24 22.63
CA PRO A 233 -11.71 23.95 23.88
C PRO A 233 -10.45 24.36 24.64
N GLU A 234 -10.46 25.53 25.28
CA GLU A 234 -9.24 26.07 25.91
C GLU A 234 -8.68 25.19 27.03
N GLU A 235 -9.56 24.49 27.76
CA GLU A 235 -9.17 23.52 28.78
C GLU A 235 -8.33 22.38 28.18
N ILE A 236 -8.83 21.72 27.14
CA ILE A 236 -8.14 20.65 26.40
C ILE A 236 -6.85 21.18 25.77
N ARG A 237 -6.89 22.39 25.20
CA ARG A 237 -5.73 23.04 24.58
C ARG A 237 -4.63 23.28 25.61
N SER A 238 -4.98 23.74 26.81
CA SER A 238 -4.03 24.00 27.89
C SER A 238 -3.39 22.72 28.43
N GLU A 239 -4.21 21.69 28.71
CA GLU A 239 -3.73 20.38 29.16
C GLU A 239 -2.79 19.74 28.11
N THR A 240 -3.23 19.70 26.85
CA THR A 240 -2.43 19.18 25.74
C THR A 240 -1.11 19.94 25.60
N ARG A 241 -1.13 21.27 25.76
CA ARG A 241 0.09 22.10 25.68
C ARG A 241 1.04 21.82 26.83
N GLN A 242 0.54 21.57 28.04
CA GLN A 242 1.35 21.20 29.20
C GLN A 242 2.01 19.85 28.98
N ASP A 243 1.24 18.83 28.60
CA ASP A 243 1.76 17.48 28.37
C ASP A 243 2.72 17.43 27.18
N PHE A 244 2.44 18.19 26.12
CA PHE A 244 3.34 18.35 24.98
C PHE A 244 4.69 18.91 25.41
N ARG A 245 4.72 19.98 26.22
CA ARG A 245 5.97 20.55 26.75
C ARG A 245 6.71 19.57 27.66
N GLY A 246 5.99 18.80 28.48
CA GLY A 246 6.58 17.75 29.32
C GLY A 246 7.27 16.67 28.49
N ALA A 247 6.62 16.23 27.41
CA ALA A 247 7.19 15.25 26.47
C ALA A 247 8.43 15.77 25.73
N MET A 248 8.43 17.05 25.33
CA MET A 248 9.61 17.69 24.71
C MET A 248 10.86 17.72 25.62
N GLY A 249 10.68 17.64 26.94
CA GLY A 249 11.78 17.60 27.91
C GLY A 249 12.35 16.20 28.18
N MET A 250 11.83 15.16 27.52
CA MET A 250 12.27 13.78 27.74
C MET A 250 13.54 13.45 26.95
N ASN A 251 14.49 12.79 27.61
CA ASN A 251 15.78 12.42 27.00
C ASN A 251 15.73 11.16 26.13
N SER A 252 14.70 10.33 26.29
CA SER A 252 14.53 9.07 25.57
C SER A 252 13.53 9.27 24.44
N ASP A 253 13.95 9.03 23.19
CA ASP A 253 13.08 9.11 22.02
C ASP A 253 11.92 8.12 22.12
N GLN A 254 12.15 6.95 22.72
CA GLN A 254 11.13 5.95 22.97
C GLN A 254 10.05 6.46 23.93
N ASP A 255 10.47 7.07 25.04
CA ASP A 255 9.54 7.63 26.03
C ASP A 255 8.81 8.84 25.48
N ARG A 256 9.50 9.67 24.68
CA ARG A 256 8.93 10.82 23.98
C ARG A 256 7.84 10.40 23.00
N ALA A 257 8.11 9.40 22.16
CA ALA A 257 7.12 8.85 21.24
C ALA A 257 5.87 8.32 21.97
N TRP A 258 6.05 7.59 23.08
CA TRP A 258 4.93 7.12 23.90
C TRP A 258 4.19 8.24 24.63
N ALA A 259 4.89 9.28 25.08
CA ALA A 259 4.28 10.44 25.71
C ALA A 259 3.40 11.21 24.73
N HIS A 260 3.90 11.48 23.53
CA HIS A 260 3.09 12.09 22.48
C HIS A 260 1.95 11.17 22.03
N ARG A 261 2.16 9.85 21.96
CA ARG A 261 1.08 8.92 21.65
C ARG A 261 -0.09 9.03 22.63
N ARG A 262 0.20 9.09 23.94
CA ARG A 262 -0.83 9.30 24.97
C ARG A 262 -1.58 10.63 24.80
N ASN A 263 -0.87 11.69 24.41
CA ASN A 263 -1.50 12.98 24.09
C ASN A 263 -2.46 12.86 22.90
N ILE A 264 -2.04 12.16 21.85
CA ILE A 264 -2.88 11.92 20.66
C ILE A 264 -4.11 11.11 21.04
N ASP A 265 -3.95 10.00 21.78
CA ASP A 265 -5.07 9.15 22.18
C ASP A 265 -6.10 9.94 23.01
N ARG A 266 -5.64 10.76 23.97
CA ARG A 266 -6.53 11.65 24.76
C ARG A 266 -7.30 12.64 23.88
N LEU A 267 -6.63 13.28 22.93
CA LEU A 267 -7.25 14.21 21.98
C LEU A 267 -8.31 13.53 21.10
N LEU A 268 -8.13 12.23 20.81
CA LEU A 268 -9.09 11.43 20.05
C LEU A 268 -10.27 10.95 20.90
N GLU A 269 -10.06 10.64 22.19
CA GLU A 269 -11.08 10.13 23.12
C GLU A 269 -12.07 11.21 23.58
N GLN A 270 -11.65 12.47 23.73
CA GLN A 270 -12.44 13.56 24.33
C GLN A 270 -13.65 14.07 23.50
N ARG A 271 -14.12 13.32 22.49
CA ARG A 271 -15.40 13.56 21.79
C ARG A 271 -16.28 12.32 21.58
N LEU A 272 -15.98 11.20 22.23
CA LEU A 272 -16.86 10.02 22.21
C LEU A 272 -18.02 10.10 23.21
N GLU A 273 -18.04 11.11 24.09
CA GLU A 273 -19.21 11.39 24.92
C GLU A 273 -20.16 12.34 24.18
N PRO A 274 -21.39 11.92 23.83
CA PRO A 274 -22.39 12.84 23.34
C PRO A 274 -22.71 13.83 24.46
N THR A 275 -22.49 15.11 24.22
CA THR A 275 -22.97 16.17 25.10
C THR A 275 -24.50 16.10 25.13
N SER A 276 -25.05 15.38 26.12
CA SER A 276 -26.46 15.43 26.45
C SER A 276 -26.76 16.80 27.05
N ARG A 277 -27.37 17.66 26.26
CA ARG A 277 -28.19 18.79 26.74
C ARG A 277 -29.40 18.92 25.83
#